data_AF-A0A7C3I4L5-F1
#
_entry.id   AF-A0A7C3I4L5-F1
#
_cell.length_a   1.000
_cell.length_b   1.000
_cell.length_c   1.000
_cell.angle_alpha   90.00
_cell.angle_beta   90.00
_cell.angle_gamma   90.00
#
_symmetry.space_group_name_H-M   'P 1'
#
loop_
_entity.id
_entity.type
_entity.pdbx_description
1 polymer ?
#
loop_
_entity_poly.entity_id
_entity_poly.type
_entity_poly.pdbx_seq_one_letter_code
_entity_poly.pdbx_strand_id
1 'polypeptide(L)'
;MNTPNVPSRARTFLWVAGLALAGVSHAYPPAPHHIIEGVIRDPYGVPLNAPSARILFETATGRVVETRLRPEMGRGLNYTLTLPLDAGVTPDLYRPSALQPLVPFRIRVRIGSTTYLPIEMRANLATLGQPAQRTRLDLTLGEDRDGDGLPDMWEYALIQQLGGGQTLQDIRPGDDLDRDGLSNLQEYLAGTYAFDPGHALLLDLREVQAGQAILEFTAVTGRTYQILVGHDLQTWSVVPFKVAGSTEAPATEYRANDIRLLRVQVSLPDAGSNAPPRFFRLKVL
;
A
#
# COMPACT_ATOMS: atom_id res chain seq x y z
N MET A 1 -17.88 92.61 41.00
CA MET A 1 -18.43 91.24 41.10
C MET A 1 -18.30 90.57 39.75
N ASN A 2 -17.77 89.35 39.74
CA ASN A 2 -17.52 88.46 38.60
C ASN A 2 -16.54 88.95 37.53
N THR A 3 -15.29 88.54 37.72
CA THR A 3 -14.14 88.72 36.82
C THR A 3 -14.24 87.85 35.56
N PRO A 4 -13.67 88.30 34.43
CA PRO A 4 -13.98 87.79 33.10
C PRO A 4 -12.98 86.74 32.56
N ASN A 5 -13.52 85.95 31.63
CA ASN A 5 -12.87 84.96 30.78
C ASN A 5 -11.52 85.40 30.18
N VAL A 6 -10.53 84.50 30.21
CA VAL A 6 -9.31 84.55 29.40
C VAL A 6 -9.23 83.27 28.55
N PRO A 7 -8.99 83.38 27.22
CA PRO A 7 -9.05 82.25 26.30
C PRO A 7 -7.78 81.37 26.29
N SER A 8 -8.01 80.09 26.04
CA SER A 8 -7.03 78.99 25.97
C SER A 8 -6.09 79.10 24.77
N ARG A 9 -4.77 79.08 25.03
CA ARG A 9 -3.73 78.87 24.02
C ARG A 9 -3.41 77.38 23.85
N ALA A 10 -3.49 76.92 22.62
CA ALA A 10 -3.16 75.58 22.18
C ALA A 10 -1.68 75.22 22.45
N ARG A 11 -1.42 74.00 22.91
CA ARG A 11 -0.09 73.40 22.98
C ARG A 11 -0.04 72.17 22.08
N THR A 12 0.81 72.26 21.07
CA THR A 12 1.16 71.23 20.10
C THR A 12 1.86 70.06 20.79
N PHE A 13 1.32 68.84 20.65
CA PHE A 13 2.00 67.60 21.04
C PHE A 13 2.53 66.91 19.78
N LEU A 14 3.85 66.83 19.63
CA LEU A 14 4.49 65.94 18.65
C LEU A 14 4.39 64.50 19.15
N TRP A 15 3.66 63.66 18.43
CA TRP A 15 3.69 62.21 18.60
C TRP A 15 4.85 61.64 17.77
N VAL A 16 5.85 61.08 18.43
CA VAL A 16 6.87 60.24 17.78
C VAL A 16 6.25 58.86 17.59
N ALA A 17 5.84 58.54 16.36
CA ALA A 17 5.41 57.21 15.98
C ALA A 17 6.64 56.31 15.85
N GLY A 18 6.86 55.41 16.82
CA GLY A 18 7.82 54.33 16.69
C GLY A 18 7.32 53.32 15.66
N LEU A 19 7.90 53.34 14.45
CA LEU A 19 7.73 52.25 13.50
C LEU A 19 8.40 51.00 14.08
N ALA A 20 7.60 50.04 14.52
CA ALA A 20 8.07 48.68 14.71
C ALA A 20 8.51 48.14 13.34
N LEU A 21 9.81 47.85 13.20
CA LEU A 21 10.35 47.05 12.10
C LEU A 21 9.72 45.65 12.20
N ALA A 22 8.58 45.46 11.55
CA ALA A 22 8.04 44.13 11.28
C ALA A 22 9.01 43.48 10.27
N GLY A 23 9.93 42.66 10.78
CA GLY A 23 10.76 41.80 9.95
C GLY A 23 9.85 41.01 9.00
N VAL A 24 10.18 41.05 7.71
CA VAL A 24 9.46 40.28 6.70
C VAL A 24 9.74 38.80 6.99
N SER A 25 8.84 38.13 7.71
CA SER A 25 8.93 36.68 7.87
C SER A 25 8.52 36.06 6.54
N HIS A 26 9.49 35.59 5.75
CA HIS A 26 9.22 34.76 4.59
C HIS A 26 8.76 33.38 5.06
N ALA A 27 7.46 33.25 5.35
CA ALA A 27 6.83 31.96 5.57
C ALA A 27 6.67 31.28 4.19
N TYR A 28 7.68 30.53 3.76
CA TYR A 28 7.55 29.65 2.60
C TYR A 28 6.65 28.47 2.96
N PRO A 29 5.68 28.10 2.11
CA PRO A 29 4.83 26.95 2.39
C PRO A 29 5.69 25.68 2.47
N PRO A 30 5.40 24.77 3.41
CA PRO A 30 6.10 23.50 3.48
C PRO A 30 5.94 22.71 2.18
N ALA A 31 6.95 21.91 1.81
CA ALA A 31 6.80 21.02 0.67
C ALA A 31 5.64 20.04 0.95
N PRO A 32 4.82 19.71 -0.07
CA PRO A 32 3.75 18.74 0.09
C PRO A 32 4.30 17.40 0.60
N HIS A 33 3.53 16.74 1.46
CA HIS A 33 3.88 15.43 1.98
C HIS A 33 4.12 14.41 0.88
N HIS A 34 5.00 13.46 1.15
CA HIS A 34 5.09 12.21 0.40
C HIS A 34 4.28 11.13 1.13
N ILE A 35 3.63 10.25 0.38
CA ILE A 35 2.81 9.17 0.96
C ILE A 35 3.43 7.83 0.62
N ILE A 36 3.77 7.05 1.64
CA ILE A 36 4.12 5.64 1.48
C ILE A 36 2.88 4.81 1.83
N GLU A 37 2.44 3.94 0.94
CA GLU A 37 1.31 3.04 1.15
C GLU A 37 1.70 1.61 0.76
N GLY A 38 1.05 0.61 1.34
CA GLY A 38 1.40 -0.77 1.02
C GLY A 38 0.68 -1.78 1.88
N VAL A 39 1.18 -3.00 1.80
CA VAL A 39 0.74 -4.11 2.66
C VAL A 39 1.94 -4.71 3.39
N ILE A 40 1.74 -4.90 4.69
CA ILE A 40 2.63 -5.68 5.56
C ILE A 40 2.06 -7.09 5.65
N ARG A 41 2.88 -8.09 5.35
CA ARG A 41 2.54 -9.50 5.43
C ARG A 41 3.28 -10.17 6.58
N ASP A 42 2.70 -11.24 7.11
CA ASP A 42 3.40 -12.16 7.99
C ASP A 42 4.36 -13.08 7.20
N PRO A 43 5.14 -13.94 7.87
CA PRO A 43 6.06 -14.85 7.20
C PRO A 43 5.39 -15.90 6.30
N TYR A 44 4.07 -16.09 6.38
CA TYR A 44 3.31 -16.96 5.46
C TYR A 44 2.69 -16.18 4.30
N GLY A 45 3.00 -14.89 4.20
CA GLY A 45 2.50 -14.01 3.16
C GLY A 45 1.13 -13.45 3.46
N VAL A 46 0.47 -13.80 4.58
CA VAL A 46 -0.88 -13.32 4.89
C VAL A 46 -0.82 -11.84 5.28
N PRO A 47 -1.69 -10.96 4.73
CA PRO A 47 -1.72 -9.56 5.13
C PRO A 47 -2.00 -9.45 6.62
N LEU A 48 -1.10 -8.75 7.33
CA LEU A 48 -1.14 -8.63 8.76
C LEU A 48 -2.47 -8.01 9.22
N ASN A 49 -3.13 -8.65 10.18
CA ASN A 49 -4.34 -8.16 10.84
C ASN A 49 -4.07 -7.89 12.32
N ALA A 50 -3.30 -6.84 12.61
CA ALA A 50 -2.96 -6.41 13.96
C ALA A 50 -3.19 -4.90 14.11
N PRO A 51 -4.41 -4.41 14.41
CA PRO A 51 -4.70 -2.97 14.52
C PRO A 51 -3.85 -2.22 15.59
N SER A 52 -3.30 -2.95 16.55
CA SER A 52 -2.36 -2.44 17.55
C SER A 52 -0.95 -2.21 17.00
N ALA A 53 -0.60 -2.80 15.85
CA ALA A 53 0.71 -2.66 15.25
C ALA A 53 1.01 -1.21 14.84
N ARG A 54 2.29 -0.86 14.90
CA ARG A 54 2.82 0.45 14.51
C ARG A 54 3.91 0.25 13.48
N ILE A 55 3.87 1.06 12.44
CA ILE A 55 4.92 1.13 11.42
C ILE A 55 5.76 2.34 11.77
N LEU A 56 7.06 2.14 11.92
CA LEU A 56 8.03 3.15 12.31
C LEU A 56 8.95 3.39 11.12
N PHE A 57 8.98 4.61 10.63
CA PHE A 57 9.95 5.09 9.67
C PHE A 57 11.01 5.88 10.41
N GLU A 58 12.22 5.36 10.47
CA GLU A 58 13.36 5.95 11.18
C GLU A 58 14.41 6.42 10.19
N THR A 59 14.76 7.70 10.24
CA THR A 59 15.87 8.24 9.45
C THR A 59 17.21 8.01 10.14
N ALA A 60 18.30 8.07 9.38
CA ALA A 60 19.66 7.98 9.93
C ALA A 60 19.98 9.03 11.02
N THR A 61 19.25 10.15 11.05
CA THR A 61 19.38 11.20 12.09
C THR A 61 18.57 10.90 13.36
N GLY A 62 17.94 9.72 13.46
CA GLY A 62 17.17 9.27 14.62
C GLY A 62 15.74 9.78 14.67
N ARG A 63 15.26 10.47 13.62
CA ARG A 63 13.85 10.91 13.58
C ARG A 63 12.94 9.78 13.20
N VAL A 64 11.84 9.66 13.94
CA VAL A 64 10.83 8.62 13.74
C VAL A 64 9.51 9.26 13.34
N VAL A 65 8.94 8.78 12.24
CA VAL A 65 7.53 9.01 11.86
C VAL A 65 6.81 7.68 12.02
N GLU A 66 5.70 7.67 12.75
CA GLU A 66 4.91 6.45 12.95
C GLU A 66 3.51 6.54 12.36
N THR A 67 2.98 5.38 11.95
CA THR A 67 1.58 5.21 11.57
C THR A 67 1.03 3.90 12.13
N ARG A 68 -0.30 3.75 12.12
CA ARG A 68 -0.99 2.55 12.58
C ARG A 68 -1.30 1.64 11.40
N LEU A 69 -1.27 0.33 11.64
CA LEU A 69 -1.81 -0.65 10.71
C LEU A 69 -3.34 -0.47 10.60
N ARG A 70 -3.86 -0.56 9.38
CA ARG A 70 -5.27 -0.42 9.01
C ARG A 70 -5.68 -1.58 8.09
N PRO A 71 -6.04 -2.75 8.63
CA PRO A 71 -6.38 -3.94 7.83
C PRO A 71 -7.52 -3.71 6.82
N GLU A 72 -8.44 -2.78 7.10
CA GLU A 72 -9.64 -2.50 6.32
C GLU A 72 -9.47 -1.37 5.27
N MET A 73 -8.25 -1.03 4.86
CA MET A 73 -8.01 0.15 4.02
C MET A 73 -8.45 0.00 2.55
N GLY A 74 -8.75 -1.23 2.11
CA GLY A 74 -9.05 -1.55 0.71
C GLY A 74 -7.80 -1.49 -0.19
N ARG A 75 -7.95 -1.74 -1.50
CA ARG A 75 -6.86 -1.76 -2.50
C ARG A 75 -5.76 -2.79 -2.24
N GLY A 76 -6.04 -3.82 -1.43
CA GLY A 76 -5.04 -4.77 -0.96
C GLY A 76 -4.00 -4.15 -0.03
N LEU A 77 -4.27 -2.97 0.54
CA LEU A 77 -3.34 -2.25 1.41
C LEU A 77 -3.76 -2.37 2.87
N ASN A 78 -2.78 -2.35 3.78
CA ASN A 78 -3.05 -2.33 5.21
C ASN A 78 -2.29 -1.25 5.98
N TYR A 79 -1.59 -0.34 5.30
CA TYR A 79 -1.03 0.85 5.95
C TYR A 79 -0.85 2.03 5.00
N THR A 80 -0.80 3.22 5.59
CA THR A 80 -0.37 4.46 4.91
C THR A 80 0.42 5.31 5.89
N LEU A 81 1.59 5.75 5.45
CA LEU A 81 2.51 6.61 6.17
C LEU A 81 2.63 7.95 5.42
N THR A 82 2.27 9.03 6.09
CA THR A 82 2.45 10.39 5.57
C THR A 82 3.79 10.94 6.03
N LEU A 83 4.71 11.12 5.10
CA LEU A 83 6.02 11.71 5.33
C LEU A 83 5.96 13.22 5.13
N PRO A 84 6.08 14.04 6.19
CA PRO A 84 6.34 15.46 6.03
C PRO A 84 7.69 15.69 5.35
N LEU A 85 7.67 16.44 4.25
CA LEU A 85 8.87 16.83 3.52
C LEU A 85 9.12 18.32 3.67
N ASP A 86 10.37 18.68 3.91
CA ASP A 86 10.81 20.08 3.93
C ASP A 86 11.22 20.53 2.52
N ALA A 87 10.96 21.80 2.19
CA ALA A 87 11.33 22.37 0.90
C ALA A 87 12.83 22.68 0.78
N GLY A 88 13.58 22.64 1.89
CA GLY A 88 15.02 22.90 1.93
C GLY A 88 15.39 24.35 1.65
N VAL A 89 14.41 25.27 1.67
CA VAL A 89 14.60 26.70 1.37
C VAL A 89 15.31 27.42 2.52
N THR A 90 15.18 26.89 3.74
CA THR A 90 15.82 27.39 4.96
C THR A 90 16.64 26.31 5.64
N PRO A 91 17.67 26.66 6.45
CA PRO A 91 18.38 25.70 7.29
C PRO A 91 17.48 25.06 8.34
N ASP A 92 16.52 25.82 8.85
CA ASP A 92 15.50 25.35 9.77
C ASP A 92 14.39 24.62 9.04
N LEU A 93 13.92 23.53 9.65
CA LEU A 93 12.82 22.76 9.11
C LEU A 93 11.49 23.33 9.57
N TYR A 94 10.47 23.25 8.71
CA TYR A 94 9.13 23.73 9.06
C TYR A 94 8.46 22.91 10.19
N ARG A 95 8.90 21.66 10.41
CA ARG A 95 8.44 20.80 11.51
C ARG A 95 9.56 19.84 11.95
N PRO A 96 9.68 19.51 13.25
CA PRO A 96 10.73 18.59 13.74
C PRO A 96 10.77 17.21 13.06
N SER A 97 9.62 16.71 12.62
CA SER A 97 9.51 15.43 11.93
C SER A 97 9.70 15.52 10.41
N ALA A 98 9.82 16.73 9.85
CA ALA A 98 9.99 16.92 8.41
C ALA A 98 11.31 16.35 7.93
N LEU A 99 11.28 15.66 6.78
CA LEU A 99 12.42 15.01 6.18
C LEU A 99 12.88 15.79 4.95
N GLN A 100 14.18 15.82 4.72
CA GLN A 100 14.72 16.24 3.43
C GLN A 100 14.61 15.07 2.43
N PRO A 101 14.47 15.34 1.12
CA PRO A 101 14.49 14.29 0.11
C PRO A 101 15.77 13.45 0.17
N LEU A 102 15.69 12.17 -0.26
CA LEU A 102 16.84 11.25 -0.44
C LEU A 102 17.63 10.88 0.84
N VAL A 103 17.03 11.03 2.02
CA VAL A 103 17.67 10.59 3.28
C VAL A 103 17.51 9.07 3.48
N PRO A 104 18.57 8.34 3.84
CA PRO A 104 18.46 6.91 4.17
C PRO A 104 17.56 6.70 5.39
N PHE A 105 16.77 5.63 5.33
CA PHE A 105 15.80 5.29 6.36
C PHE A 105 15.75 3.80 6.62
N ARG A 106 15.15 3.44 7.75
CA ARG A 106 14.77 2.09 8.13
C ARG A 106 13.28 2.07 8.39
N ILE A 107 12.61 1.01 7.96
CA ILE A 107 11.24 0.73 8.39
C ILE A 107 11.28 -0.41 9.38
N ARG A 108 10.57 -0.23 10.49
CA ARG A 108 10.32 -1.27 11.48
C ARG A 108 8.83 -1.42 11.72
N VAL A 109 8.41 -2.61 12.08
CA VAL A 109 7.02 -2.89 12.46
C VAL A 109 7.00 -3.35 13.91
N ARG A 110 6.34 -2.59 14.78
CA ARG A 110 6.20 -2.93 16.20
C ARG A 110 4.84 -3.56 16.44
N ILE A 111 4.83 -4.76 17.02
CA ILE A 111 3.64 -5.52 17.39
C ILE A 111 3.79 -5.90 18.88
N GLY A 112 2.92 -5.36 19.74
CA GLY A 112 3.10 -5.49 21.18
C GLY A 112 4.43 -4.89 21.64
N SER A 113 5.24 -5.70 22.34
CA SER A 113 6.60 -5.34 22.78
C SER A 113 7.70 -5.63 21.76
N THR A 114 7.39 -6.34 20.68
CA THR A 114 8.38 -6.82 19.71
C THR A 114 8.47 -5.86 18.53
N THR A 115 9.69 -5.56 18.08
CA THR A 115 9.95 -4.75 16.90
C THR A 115 10.63 -5.60 15.85
N TYR A 116 9.98 -5.72 14.69
CA TYR A 116 10.40 -6.51 13.55
C TYR A 116 11.07 -5.63 12.50
N LEU A 117 12.10 -6.17 11.85
CA LEU A 117 12.66 -5.66 10.61
C LEU A 117 12.06 -6.48 9.46
N PRO A 118 11.40 -5.85 8.48
CA PRO A 118 10.96 -6.57 7.29
C PRO A 118 12.14 -7.17 6.54
N ILE A 119 11.99 -8.41 6.06
CA ILE A 119 13.00 -9.12 5.26
C ILE A 119 12.99 -8.66 3.80
N GLU A 120 11.80 -8.26 3.33
CA GLU A 120 11.60 -7.82 1.96
C GLU A 120 10.98 -6.41 1.92
N MET A 121 11.47 -5.59 0.99
CA MET A 121 10.94 -4.27 0.65
C MET A 121 10.70 -4.19 -0.86
N ARG A 122 9.49 -4.49 -1.31
CA ARG A 122 9.12 -4.30 -2.73
C ARG A 122 8.56 -2.91 -2.94
N ALA A 123 9.28 -2.05 -3.65
CA ALA A 123 8.81 -0.72 -3.98
C ALA A 123 9.19 -0.25 -5.38
N ASN A 124 8.33 0.57 -5.97
CA ASN A 124 8.73 1.46 -7.06
C ASN A 124 9.38 2.71 -6.46
N LEU A 125 10.71 2.68 -6.32
CA LEU A 125 11.48 3.73 -5.63
C LEU A 125 11.63 5.02 -6.45
N ALA A 126 11.18 5.06 -7.71
CA ALA A 126 11.41 6.20 -8.61
C ALA A 126 10.85 7.52 -8.07
N THR A 127 9.74 7.46 -7.32
CA THR A 127 9.06 8.63 -6.75
C THR A 127 9.36 8.86 -5.27
N LEU A 128 10.11 7.96 -4.63
CA LEU A 128 10.29 7.96 -3.19
C LEU A 128 10.95 9.27 -2.71
N GLY A 129 10.31 9.93 -1.74
CA GLY A 129 10.81 11.19 -1.19
C GLY A 129 10.59 12.41 -2.07
N GLN A 130 9.91 12.27 -3.22
CA GLN A 130 9.47 13.41 -4.02
C GLN A 130 8.20 14.06 -3.41
N PRO A 131 8.12 15.41 -3.34
CA PRO A 131 6.93 16.10 -2.85
C PRO A 131 5.66 15.77 -3.64
N ALA A 132 4.53 15.69 -2.94
CA ALA A 132 3.20 15.39 -3.51
C ALA A 132 3.08 14.03 -4.23
N GLN A 133 4.06 13.13 -4.07
CA GLN A 133 4.05 11.81 -4.69
C GLN A 133 3.62 10.71 -3.72
N ARG A 134 3.29 9.56 -4.31
CA ARG A 134 3.00 8.30 -3.62
C ARG A 134 4.02 7.24 -4.03
N THR A 135 4.43 6.41 -3.08
CA THR A 135 5.23 5.21 -3.33
C THR A 135 4.54 4.01 -2.69
N ARG A 136 4.29 2.98 -3.51
CA ARG A 136 3.87 1.68 -2.98
C ARG A 136 5.09 0.95 -2.43
N LEU A 137 5.00 0.48 -1.19
CA LEU A 137 6.03 -0.28 -0.51
C LEU A 137 5.40 -1.46 0.24
N ASP A 138 5.58 -2.65 -0.30
CA ASP A 138 5.12 -3.88 0.32
C ASP A 138 6.23 -4.46 1.20
N LEU A 139 5.83 -4.96 2.37
CA LEU A 139 6.73 -5.41 3.42
C LEU A 139 6.37 -6.83 3.86
N THR A 140 7.39 -7.62 4.14
CA THR A 140 7.24 -8.99 4.65
C THR A 140 7.96 -9.12 5.98
N LEU A 141 7.27 -9.57 7.02
CA LEU A 141 7.90 -9.88 8.32
C LEU A 141 8.44 -11.31 8.28
N GLY A 142 9.55 -11.56 8.96
CA GLY A 142 10.12 -12.90 9.07
C GLY A 142 11.63 -12.90 9.25
N GLU A 143 12.24 -14.03 8.92
CA GLU A 143 13.68 -14.21 8.67
C GLU A 143 13.83 -14.65 7.21
N ASP A 144 14.96 -14.29 6.59
CA ASP A 144 15.38 -14.66 5.23
C ASP A 144 16.90 -14.89 5.31
N ARG A 145 17.30 -16.11 5.64
CA ARG A 145 18.68 -16.46 6.01
C ARG A 145 19.59 -16.64 4.81
N ASP A 146 19.04 -17.02 3.67
CA ASP A 146 19.78 -17.14 2.40
C ASP A 146 19.65 -15.90 1.49
N GLY A 147 18.76 -14.98 1.83
CA GLY A 147 18.68 -13.65 1.24
C GLY A 147 18.07 -13.65 -0.15
N ASP A 148 17.20 -14.61 -0.45
CA ASP A 148 16.59 -14.76 -1.77
C ASP A 148 15.23 -14.05 -1.90
N GLY A 149 14.70 -13.54 -0.79
CA GLY A 149 13.46 -12.78 -0.70
C GLY A 149 12.23 -13.61 -0.32
N LEU A 150 12.36 -14.93 -0.12
CA LEU A 150 11.35 -15.75 0.54
C LEU A 150 11.55 -15.75 2.06
N PRO A 151 10.47 -15.88 2.86
CA PRO A 151 10.62 -16.08 4.29
C PRO A 151 11.00 -17.53 4.64
N ASP A 152 12.00 -17.71 5.50
CA ASP A 152 12.45 -18.99 6.06
C ASP A 152 11.26 -19.86 6.49
N MET A 153 10.28 -19.25 7.17
CA MET A 153 9.15 -19.99 7.73
C MET A 153 8.20 -20.52 6.66
N TRP A 154 8.07 -19.84 5.53
CA TRP A 154 7.32 -20.33 4.37
C TRP A 154 8.08 -21.46 3.68
N GLU A 155 9.38 -21.30 3.46
CA GLU A 155 10.23 -22.32 2.85
C GLU A 155 10.29 -23.60 3.70
N TYR A 156 10.47 -23.48 5.02
CA TYR A 156 10.43 -24.64 5.92
C TYR A 156 9.08 -25.36 5.86
N ALA A 157 7.96 -24.62 5.76
CA ALA A 157 6.66 -25.25 5.60
C ALA A 157 6.58 -26.04 4.29
N LEU A 158 7.10 -25.49 3.20
CA LEU A 158 7.16 -26.16 1.90
C LEU A 158 8.07 -27.39 1.92
N ILE A 159 9.27 -27.28 2.49
CA ILE A 159 10.22 -28.40 2.65
C ILE A 159 9.56 -29.57 3.40
N GLN A 160 8.78 -29.28 4.45
CA GLN A 160 8.05 -30.32 5.18
C GLN A 160 6.97 -30.99 4.32
N GLN A 161 6.25 -30.23 3.49
CA GLN A 161 5.24 -30.78 2.57
C GLN A 161 5.87 -31.65 1.49
N LEU A 162 7.07 -31.31 1.03
CA LEU A 162 7.85 -32.10 0.06
C LEU A 162 8.50 -33.36 0.66
N GLY A 163 8.28 -33.64 1.96
CA GLY A 163 8.82 -34.81 2.64
C GLY A 163 10.21 -34.62 3.27
N GLY A 164 10.69 -33.38 3.36
CA GLY A 164 11.98 -33.03 3.95
C GLY A 164 13.18 -33.25 3.02
N GLY A 165 14.40 -33.19 3.59
CA GLY A 165 15.66 -33.45 2.88
C GLY A 165 16.20 -32.30 2.03
N GLN A 166 15.41 -31.25 1.84
CA GLN A 166 15.83 -29.99 1.22
C GLN A 166 16.27 -28.97 2.28
N THR A 167 17.04 -27.99 1.84
CA THR A 167 17.50 -26.83 2.60
C THR A 167 16.85 -25.56 2.05
N LEU A 168 16.97 -24.43 2.77
CA LEU A 168 16.44 -23.13 2.31
C LEU A 168 16.96 -22.80 0.88
N GLN A 169 18.27 -23.00 0.66
CA GLN A 169 18.94 -22.78 -0.62
C GLN A 169 18.39 -23.58 -1.82
N ASP A 170 17.63 -24.66 -1.55
CA ASP A 170 17.01 -25.49 -2.57
C ASP A 170 15.64 -24.94 -2.99
N ILE A 171 15.01 -24.08 -2.19
CA ILE A 171 13.69 -23.48 -2.45
C ILE A 171 13.86 -22.07 -3.01
N ARG A 172 13.92 -21.91 -4.33
CA ARG A 172 14.19 -20.59 -4.93
C ARG A 172 12.90 -19.86 -5.31
N PRO A 173 12.85 -18.52 -5.23
CA PRO A 173 11.66 -17.72 -5.58
C PRO A 173 11.22 -17.85 -7.04
N GLY A 174 12.15 -18.18 -7.93
CA GLY A 174 11.93 -18.32 -9.37
C GLY A 174 11.56 -19.72 -9.82
N ASP A 175 11.64 -20.72 -8.94
CA ASP A 175 11.32 -22.10 -9.28
C ASP A 175 9.79 -22.31 -9.31
N ASP A 176 9.35 -23.26 -10.13
CA ASP A 176 7.96 -23.71 -10.29
C ASP A 176 7.95 -25.20 -9.94
N LEU A 177 7.79 -25.49 -8.65
CA LEU A 177 8.04 -26.82 -8.07
C LEU A 177 6.99 -27.85 -8.48
N ASP A 178 5.73 -27.43 -8.59
CA ASP A 178 4.61 -28.29 -8.97
C ASP A 178 4.22 -28.19 -10.46
N ARG A 179 4.84 -27.27 -11.20
CA ARG A 179 4.72 -27.10 -12.66
C ARG A 179 3.35 -26.59 -13.08
N ASP A 180 2.75 -25.73 -12.27
CA ASP A 180 1.48 -25.07 -12.55
C ASP A 180 1.63 -23.76 -13.35
N GLY A 181 2.88 -23.30 -13.54
CA GLY A 181 3.23 -22.08 -14.25
C GLY A 181 3.36 -20.84 -13.37
N LEU A 182 3.22 -20.97 -12.05
CA LEU A 182 3.52 -19.95 -11.06
C LEU A 182 4.89 -20.22 -10.42
N SER A 183 5.65 -19.16 -10.17
CA SER A 183 6.86 -19.31 -9.37
C SER A 183 6.55 -19.35 -7.88
N ASN A 184 7.40 -19.99 -7.08
CA ASN A 184 7.31 -20.04 -5.61
C ASN A 184 7.01 -18.67 -4.99
N LEU A 185 7.63 -17.61 -5.51
CA LEU A 185 7.39 -16.24 -5.06
C LEU A 185 6.00 -15.71 -5.42
N GLN A 186 5.48 -16.04 -6.60
CA GLN A 186 4.12 -15.68 -7.00
C GLN A 186 3.11 -16.40 -6.11
N GLU A 187 3.37 -17.65 -5.79
CA GLU A 187 2.53 -18.45 -4.91
C GLU A 187 2.55 -17.99 -3.46
N TYR A 188 3.73 -17.65 -2.93
CA TYR A 188 3.88 -16.98 -1.65
C TYR A 188 3.01 -15.70 -1.56
N LEU A 189 3.05 -14.86 -2.60
CA LEU A 189 2.27 -13.62 -2.65
C LEU A 189 0.77 -13.86 -2.83
N ALA A 190 0.38 -14.88 -3.60
CA ALA A 190 -1.01 -15.26 -3.83
C ALA A 190 -1.61 -16.02 -2.62
N GLY A 191 -0.77 -16.67 -1.82
CA GLY A 191 -1.20 -17.61 -0.77
C GLY A 191 -1.69 -18.94 -1.34
N THR A 192 -1.15 -19.39 -2.47
CA THR A 192 -1.39 -20.73 -3.05
C THR A 192 -0.37 -21.73 -2.51
N TYR A 193 -0.50 -23.02 -2.86
CA TYR A 193 0.34 -24.09 -2.33
C TYR A 193 1.37 -24.54 -3.37
N ALA A 194 2.64 -24.21 -3.14
CA ALA A 194 3.76 -24.51 -4.05
C ALA A 194 4.22 -25.97 -4.16
N PHE A 195 3.33 -26.87 -3.81
CA PHE A 195 3.51 -28.31 -3.95
C PHE A 195 2.25 -28.99 -4.52
N ASP A 196 1.18 -28.22 -4.78
CA ASP A 196 -0.10 -28.75 -5.24
C ASP A 196 -0.55 -27.97 -6.49
N PRO A 197 -0.38 -28.55 -7.69
CA PRO A 197 -0.71 -27.88 -8.94
C PRO A 197 -2.22 -27.66 -9.11
N GLY A 198 -3.05 -28.32 -8.29
CA GLY A 198 -4.49 -28.09 -8.24
C GLY A 198 -4.89 -26.80 -7.49
N HIS A 199 -3.94 -26.16 -6.81
CA HIS A 199 -4.18 -24.98 -5.97
C HIS A 199 -3.67 -23.67 -6.58
N ALA A 200 -3.24 -23.73 -7.84
CA ALA A 200 -2.96 -22.60 -8.71
C ALA A 200 -4.07 -21.54 -8.66
N LEU A 201 -3.70 -20.25 -8.72
CA LEU A 201 -4.68 -19.17 -8.82
C LEU A 201 -5.23 -19.05 -10.26
N LEU A 202 -6.11 -19.98 -10.62
CA LEU A 202 -6.76 -20.04 -11.93
C LEU A 202 -8.11 -19.31 -11.93
N LEU A 203 -8.39 -18.63 -13.04
CA LEU A 203 -9.67 -17.98 -13.31
C LEU A 203 -10.40 -18.76 -14.38
N ASP A 204 -11.43 -19.49 -13.97
CA ASP A 204 -12.26 -20.29 -14.86
C ASP A 204 -13.44 -19.47 -15.39
N LEU A 205 -13.59 -19.43 -16.71
CA LEU A 205 -14.82 -18.98 -17.35
C LEU A 205 -15.84 -20.13 -17.33
N ARG A 206 -16.84 -20.05 -16.46
CA ARG A 206 -17.87 -21.09 -16.31
C ARG A 206 -18.98 -20.94 -17.32
N GLU A 207 -19.41 -19.70 -17.58
CA GLU A 207 -20.57 -19.45 -18.41
C GLU A 207 -20.55 -18.05 -19.01
N VAL A 208 -21.08 -17.91 -20.22
CA VAL A 208 -21.39 -16.62 -20.84
C VAL A 208 -22.85 -16.65 -21.29
N GLN A 209 -23.69 -15.82 -20.67
CA GLN A 209 -25.12 -15.72 -21.00
C GLN A 209 -25.55 -14.25 -21.03
N ALA A 210 -26.29 -13.85 -22.06
CA ALA A 210 -27.06 -12.60 -22.11
C ALA A 210 -26.33 -11.36 -21.53
N GLY A 211 -25.11 -11.09 -22.01
CA GLY A 211 -24.33 -9.94 -21.55
C GLY A 211 -23.70 -10.11 -20.17
N GLN A 212 -23.53 -11.33 -19.67
CA GLN A 212 -22.85 -11.63 -18.42
C GLN A 212 -21.85 -12.77 -18.61
N ALA A 213 -20.70 -12.65 -17.95
CA ALA A 213 -19.76 -13.75 -17.76
C ALA A 213 -19.76 -14.18 -16.30
N ILE A 214 -19.88 -15.49 -16.08
CA ILE A 214 -19.71 -16.12 -14.78
C ILE A 214 -18.28 -16.65 -14.72
N LEU A 215 -17.50 -16.07 -13.83
CA LEU A 215 -16.12 -16.46 -13.58
C LEU A 215 -16.04 -17.17 -12.23
N GLU A 216 -15.07 -18.06 -12.08
CA GLU A 216 -14.84 -18.79 -10.84
C GLU A 216 -13.35 -18.86 -10.54
N PHE A 217 -12.98 -18.67 -9.27
CA PHE A 217 -11.60 -18.80 -8.80
C PHE A 217 -11.54 -19.12 -7.31
N THR A 218 -10.41 -19.65 -6.83
CA THR A 218 -10.19 -19.88 -5.40
C THR A 218 -9.83 -18.58 -4.70
N ALA A 219 -10.72 -18.12 -3.82
CA ALA A 219 -10.46 -16.99 -2.93
C ALA A 219 -9.75 -17.49 -1.67
N VAL A 220 -8.69 -16.80 -1.26
CA VAL A 220 -7.88 -17.11 -0.08
C VAL A 220 -8.02 -15.98 0.92
N THR A 221 -8.33 -16.31 2.17
CA THR A 221 -8.55 -15.35 3.27
C THR A 221 -7.46 -14.27 3.33
N GLY A 222 -7.89 -13.02 3.49
CA GLY A 222 -7.01 -11.85 3.62
C GLY A 222 -6.55 -11.26 2.27
N ARG A 223 -6.63 -12.02 1.17
CA ARG A 223 -6.29 -11.54 -0.18
C ARG A 223 -7.38 -10.64 -0.73
N THR A 224 -6.98 -9.65 -1.52
CA THR A 224 -7.89 -8.78 -2.27
C THR A 224 -7.72 -9.05 -3.75
N TYR A 225 -8.83 -9.22 -4.45
CA TYR A 225 -8.86 -9.60 -5.85
C TYR A 225 -9.47 -8.50 -6.72
N GLN A 226 -8.90 -8.31 -7.90
CA GLN A 226 -9.48 -7.55 -9.01
C GLN A 226 -9.65 -8.46 -10.22
N ILE A 227 -10.69 -8.21 -11.01
CA ILE A 227 -10.84 -8.79 -12.33
C ILE A 227 -10.49 -7.73 -13.36
N LEU A 228 -9.64 -8.11 -14.29
CA LEU A 228 -9.24 -7.30 -15.41
C LEU A 228 -9.89 -7.85 -16.68
N VAL A 229 -10.29 -6.96 -17.57
CA VAL A 229 -10.75 -7.29 -18.92
C VAL A 229 -9.86 -6.61 -19.95
N GLY A 230 -9.55 -7.33 -21.02
CA GLY A 230 -8.78 -6.87 -22.16
C GLY A 230 -9.39 -7.32 -23.48
N HIS A 231 -9.09 -6.60 -24.56
CA HIS A 231 -9.40 -7.02 -25.93
C HIS A 231 -8.21 -7.71 -26.62
N ASP A 232 -7.07 -7.70 -25.95
CA ASP A 232 -5.84 -8.39 -26.27
C ASP A 232 -5.21 -8.90 -24.96
N LEU A 233 -4.05 -9.55 -25.03
CA LEU A 233 -3.35 -10.08 -23.86
C LEU A 233 -2.35 -9.08 -23.25
N GLN A 234 -2.35 -7.82 -23.69
CA GLN A 234 -1.37 -6.79 -23.34
C GLN A 234 -1.99 -5.63 -22.56
N THR A 235 -3.16 -5.18 -22.97
CA THR A 235 -3.91 -4.05 -22.42
C THR A 235 -5.04 -4.56 -21.54
N TRP A 236 -5.05 -4.08 -20.30
CA TRP A 236 -5.94 -4.57 -19.25
C TRP A 236 -6.60 -3.40 -18.54
N SER A 237 -7.89 -3.51 -18.27
CA SER A 237 -8.65 -2.54 -17.49
C SER A 237 -9.45 -3.24 -16.38
N VAL A 238 -9.58 -2.61 -15.21
CA VAL A 238 -10.36 -3.17 -14.11
C VAL A 238 -11.84 -3.16 -14.47
N VAL A 239 -12.52 -4.29 -14.28
CA VAL A 239 -13.96 -4.41 -14.51
C VAL A 239 -14.69 -4.65 -13.19
N PRO A 240 -15.81 -3.95 -12.92
CA PRO A 240 -16.65 -4.27 -11.77
C PRO A 240 -17.26 -5.66 -11.89
N PHE A 241 -17.35 -6.35 -10.77
CA PHE A 241 -17.96 -7.66 -10.65
C PHE A 241 -18.74 -7.76 -9.34
N LYS A 242 -19.64 -8.72 -9.24
CA LYS A 242 -20.34 -9.03 -7.98
C LYS A 242 -20.27 -10.52 -7.70
N VAL A 243 -20.30 -10.90 -6.43
CA VAL A 243 -20.43 -12.30 -6.03
C VAL A 243 -21.76 -12.85 -6.57
N ALA A 244 -21.73 -14.03 -7.21
CA ALA A 244 -22.92 -14.65 -7.77
C ALA A 244 -23.95 -14.92 -6.67
N GLY A 245 -25.20 -14.49 -6.89
CA GLY A 245 -26.27 -14.59 -5.90
C GLY A 245 -26.25 -13.53 -4.79
N SER A 246 -25.24 -12.64 -4.76
CA SER A 246 -25.22 -11.51 -3.83
C SER A 246 -26.21 -10.41 -4.25
N THR A 247 -26.77 -9.72 -3.25
CA THR A 247 -27.57 -8.50 -3.41
C THR A 247 -26.72 -7.23 -3.42
N GLU A 248 -25.42 -7.35 -3.14
CA GLU A 248 -24.48 -6.23 -3.18
C GLU A 248 -24.30 -5.70 -4.61
N ALA A 249 -24.06 -4.40 -4.70
CA ALA A 249 -23.72 -3.75 -5.97
C ALA A 249 -22.37 -4.27 -6.49
N PRO A 250 -22.15 -4.28 -7.82
CA PRO A 250 -20.84 -4.59 -8.38
C PRO A 250 -19.74 -3.70 -7.81
N ALA A 251 -18.62 -4.32 -7.44
CA ALA A 251 -17.43 -3.67 -6.93
C ALA A 251 -16.24 -3.99 -7.82
N THR A 252 -15.20 -3.15 -7.78
CA THR A 252 -13.95 -3.40 -8.51
C THR A 252 -12.97 -4.27 -7.74
N GLU A 253 -13.24 -4.54 -6.48
CA GLU A 253 -12.37 -5.29 -5.57
C GLU A 253 -13.21 -6.22 -4.69
N TYR A 254 -12.67 -7.39 -4.39
CA TYR A 254 -13.24 -8.32 -3.41
C TYR A 254 -12.15 -8.75 -2.44
N ARG A 255 -12.36 -8.50 -1.15
CA ARG A 255 -11.49 -9.01 -0.08
C ARG A 255 -12.08 -10.30 0.46
N ALA A 256 -11.31 -11.38 0.38
CA ALA A 256 -11.71 -12.68 0.89
C ALA A 256 -11.60 -12.73 2.42
N ASN A 257 -12.65 -13.20 3.09
CA ASN A 257 -12.67 -13.40 4.54
C ASN A 257 -12.56 -14.89 4.91
N ASP A 258 -12.64 -15.77 3.92
CA ASP A 258 -12.61 -17.21 4.02
C ASP A 258 -11.91 -17.81 2.78
N ILE A 259 -11.49 -19.07 2.89
CA ILE A 259 -10.97 -19.84 1.76
C ILE A 259 -12.15 -20.56 1.11
N ARG A 260 -12.45 -20.25 -0.15
CA ARG A 260 -13.52 -20.90 -0.91
C ARG A 260 -13.39 -20.72 -2.41
N LEU A 261 -14.05 -21.60 -3.15
CA LEU A 261 -14.32 -21.39 -4.57
C LEU A 261 -15.37 -20.29 -4.73
N LEU A 262 -14.99 -19.17 -5.34
CA LEU A 262 -15.81 -17.98 -5.47
C LEU A 262 -16.32 -17.85 -6.90
N ARG A 263 -17.64 -17.84 -7.07
CA ARG A 263 -18.30 -17.46 -8.33
C ARG A 263 -18.62 -15.98 -8.33
N VAL A 264 -18.27 -15.31 -9.42
CA VAL A 264 -18.49 -13.89 -9.62
C VAL A 264 -19.11 -13.63 -11.00
N GLN A 265 -19.87 -12.56 -11.09
CA GLN A 265 -20.58 -12.14 -12.28
C GLN A 265 -19.98 -10.84 -12.77
N VAL A 266 -19.49 -10.83 -14.01
CA VAL A 266 -19.04 -9.63 -14.71
C VAL A 266 -20.12 -9.25 -15.72
N SER A 267 -20.61 -8.02 -15.63
CA SER A 267 -21.50 -7.47 -16.65
C SER A 267 -20.68 -7.09 -17.87
N LEU A 268 -21.08 -7.63 -19.01
CA LEU A 268 -20.45 -7.41 -20.29
C LEU A 268 -21.38 -6.53 -21.11
N PRO A 269 -20.94 -5.33 -21.56
CA PRO A 269 -21.74 -4.56 -22.50
C PRO A 269 -22.01 -5.39 -23.75
N ASP A 270 -23.24 -5.31 -24.28
CA ASP A 270 -23.70 -6.10 -25.42
C ASP A 270 -22.69 -5.98 -26.56
N ALA A 271 -22.03 -7.10 -26.81
CA ALA A 271 -21.12 -7.26 -27.92
C ALA A 271 -21.98 -7.81 -29.05
N GLY A 272 -22.34 -6.97 -30.03
CA GLY A 272 -22.93 -7.45 -31.27
C GLY A 272 -22.08 -8.57 -31.90
N SER A 273 -22.61 -9.29 -32.89
CA SER A 273 -22.01 -10.51 -33.45
C SER A 273 -20.56 -10.39 -33.98
N ASN A 274 -20.04 -9.17 -34.15
CA ASN A 274 -18.68 -8.87 -34.61
C ASN A 274 -17.76 -8.26 -33.53
N ALA A 275 -18.12 -8.35 -32.26
CA ALA A 275 -17.25 -7.81 -31.20
C ALA A 275 -15.93 -8.60 -31.10
N PRO A 276 -14.80 -7.91 -30.84
CA PRO A 276 -13.53 -8.58 -30.62
C PRO A 276 -13.61 -9.52 -29.39
N PRO A 277 -12.78 -10.57 -29.35
CA PRO A 277 -12.72 -11.44 -28.18
C PRO A 277 -12.40 -10.62 -26.93
N ARG A 278 -12.89 -11.09 -25.79
CA ARG A 278 -12.59 -10.52 -24.48
C ARG A 278 -11.82 -11.55 -23.69
N PHE A 279 -10.75 -11.09 -23.07
CA PHE A 279 -9.93 -11.88 -22.17
C PHE A 279 -10.14 -11.39 -20.75
N PHE A 280 -10.16 -12.31 -19.79
CA PHE A 280 -10.24 -12.00 -18.38
C PHE A 280 -8.93 -12.39 -17.70
N ARG A 281 -8.53 -11.61 -16.70
CA ARG A 281 -7.39 -11.91 -15.86
C ARG A 281 -7.73 -11.61 -14.41
N LEU A 282 -7.40 -12.56 -13.54
CA LEU A 282 -7.46 -12.35 -12.10
C LEU A 282 -6.17 -11.70 -11.63
N LYS A 283 -6.31 -10.71 -10.75
CA LYS A 283 -5.17 -10.01 -10.14
C LYS A 283 -5.34 -10.01 -8.63
N VAL A 284 -4.32 -10.50 -7.92
CA VAL A 284 -4.19 -10.33 -6.48
C VAL A 284 -3.50 -8.99 -6.21
N LEU A 285 -4.04 -8.22 -5.25
CA LEU A 285 -3.52 -6.91 -4.84
C LEU A 285 -2.56 -6.97 -3.67
#